data_AF-A0A7W8SYS0-F1
#
_entry.id   AF-A0A7W8SYS0-F1
#
_cell.length_a   1.000
_cell.length_b   1.000
_cell.length_c   1.000
_cell.angle_alpha   90.00
_cell.angle_beta   90.00
_cell.angle_gamma   90.00
#
_symmetry.space_group_name_H-M   'P 1'
#
loop_
_entity.id
_entity.type
_entity.pdbx_description
1 polymer ?
#
loop_
_entity_poly.entity_id
_entity_poly.type
_entity_poly.pdbx_seq_one_letter_code
_entity_poly.pdbx_strand_id
1 'polypeptide(L)'
;MRIITILVAVLAALSSSADAAQSYDGYEAFYIAQPGAVFGVPIRQNGDPTEQNAGVVYSEPGEPGIFTKLQGKLERNTLNIELWGNRLAVNGKTYRFADATTFPGEHVSEIFPQSANVFIAARTDTHPLLLCVEGHGSGSGEAASRYQQISLLVNPLARNPTFLHLPSLLSSCRAVVATKDGKLAFPKNSYVFDDAQASRVGLLVSYYTFENQRFVPVPALKQLRLRFTHPEIPFQFSIQDKN
;
A
#
# COMPACT_ATOMS: atom_id res chain seq x y z
N MET A 1 55.02 36.13 45.74
CA MET A 1 53.81 36.23 44.89
C MET A 1 54.15 35.79 43.49
N ARG A 2 53.58 34.66 43.02
CA ARG A 2 53.53 34.25 41.62
C ARG A 2 52.14 33.67 41.38
N ILE A 3 51.42 34.30 40.47
CA ILE A 3 50.08 33.91 40.01
C ILE A 3 50.28 32.80 38.99
N ILE A 4 49.63 31.65 39.16
CA ILE A 4 49.49 30.64 38.11
C ILE A 4 48.00 30.37 37.95
N THR A 5 47.46 30.98 36.90
CA THR A 5 46.15 30.75 36.30
C THR A 5 46.14 29.37 35.66
N ILE A 6 45.19 28.50 36.01
CA ILE A 6 44.91 27.27 35.25
C ILE A 6 43.54 27.44 34.60
N LEU A 7 43.58 27.58 33.28
CA LEU A 7 42.45 27.56 32.37
C LEU A 7 42.06 26.09 32.14
N VAL A 8 40.83 25.69 32.46
CA VAL A 8 40.27 24.40 32.03
C VAL A 8 39.33 24.66 30.85
N ALA A 9 39.75 24.19 29.68
CA ALA A 9 38.95 24.25 28.45
C ALA A 9 37.79 23.25 28.54
N VAL A 10 36.57 23.75 28.41
CA VAL A 10 35.36 22.92 28.26
C VAL A 10 35.27 22.54 26.77
N LEU A 11 35.55 21.28 26.43
CA LEU A 11 35.18 20.73 25.13
C LEU A 11 33.66 20.53 25.11
N ALA A 12 32.94 21.45 24.48
CA ALA A 12 31.58 21.21 24.05
C ALA A 12 31.63 20.28 22.83
N ALA A 13 31.31 18.99 23.04
CA ALA A 13 31.00 18.08 21.96
C ALA A 13 29.68 18.54 21.31
N LEU A 14 29.77 19.24 20.19
CA LEU A 14 28.63 19.48 19.31
C LEU A 14 28.30 18.15 18.63
N SER A 15 27.33 17.43 19.18
CA SER A 15 26.66 16.32 18.51
C SER A 15 25.91 16.89 17.31
N SER A 16 26.58 16.98 16.17
CA SER A 16 25.91 17.20 14.89
C SER A 16 25.00 16.01 14.63
N SER A 17 23.69 16.23 14.82
CA SER A 17 22.63 15.36 14.29
C SER A 17 22.73 15.37 12.78
N ALA A 18 23.62 14.56 12.22
CA ALA A 18 23.50 14.15 10.85
C ALA A 18 22.27 13.25 10.79
N ASP A 19 21.13 13.80 10.38
CA ASP A 19 19.94 13.02 10.07
C ASP A 19 20.32 12.05 8.94
N ALA A 20 20.65 10.82 9.32
CA ALA A 20 20.95 9.77 8.36
C ALA A 20 19.67 9.53 7.54
N ALA A 21 19.77 9.68 6.22
CA ALA A 21 18.66 9.42 5.31
C ALA A 21 18.04 8.04 5.62
N GLN A 22 16.74 8.04 5.93
CA GLN A 22 16.05 6.83 6.34
C GLN A 22 16.05 5.83 5.18
N SER A 23 16.62 4.65 5.43
CA SER A 23 16.69 3.55 4.47
C SER A 23 15.64 2.49 4.75
N TYR A 24 15.17 1.81 3.70
CA TYR A 24 14.15 0.78 3.77
C TYR A 24 14.55 -0.43 2.92
N ASP A 25 14.32 -1.63 3.48
CA ASP A 25 14.49 -2.93 2.80
C ASP A 25 13.19 -3.41 2.16
N GLY A 26 12.45 -2.49 1.54
CA GLY A 26 11.25 -2.80 0.76
C GLY A 26 10.07 -1.88 1.02
N TYR A 27 9.07 -1.99 0.14
CA TYR A 27 7.88 -1.14 0.14
C TYR A 27 6.93 -1.41 1.30
N GLU A 28 6.89 -2.64 1.82
CA GLU A 28 6.06 -2.96 2.97
C GLU A 28 6.48 -2.13 4.20
N ALA A 29 7.76 -2.17 4.57
CA ALA A 29 8.29 -1.39 5.70
C ALA A 29 8.11 0.13 5.47
N PHE A 30 8.34 0.58 4.23
CA PHE A 30 8.15 1.98 3.86
C PHE A 30 6.70 2.45 4.01
N TYR A 31 5.73 1.69 3.52
CA TYR A 31 4.32 2.07 3.56
C TYR A 31 3.72 1.97 4.97
N ILE A 32 4.12 0.98 5.76
CA ILE A 32 3.71 0.88 7.18
C ILE A 32 4.17 2.09 7.99
N ALA A 33 5.36 2.62 7.69
CA ALA A 33 5.92 3.75 8.41
C ALA A 33 5.25 5.09 8.07
N GLN A 34 4.39 5.15 7.05
CA GLN A 34 3.78 6.41 6.63
C GLN A 34 2.74 6.90 7.65
N PRO A 35 2.76 8.19 8.03
CA PRO A 35 1.70 8.78 8.85
C PRO A 35 0.33 8.61 8.19
N GLY A 36 -0.64 8.12 8.97
CA GLY A 36 -2.01 7.92 8.52
C GLY A 36 -2.24 6.63 7.73
N ALA A 37 -1.28 5.71 7.65
CA ALA A 37 -1.50 4.37 7.06
C ALA A 37 -2.74 3.70 7.67
N VAL A 38 -3.67 3.26 6.82
CA VAL A 38 -4.99 2.76 7.27
C VAL A 38 -5.06 1.25 7.41
N PHE A 39 -4.23 0.52 6.66
CA PHE A 39 -4.24 -0.94 6.66
C PHE A 39 -3.06 -1.52 7.46
N GLY A 40 -3.40 -2.46 8.34
CA GLY A 40 -2.43 -3.26 9.09
C GLY A 40 -2.01 -4.52 8.34
N VAL A 41 -1.99 -5.64 9.06
CA VAL A 41 -1.64 -6.98 8.52
C VAL A 41 -2.82 -7.54 7.71
N PRO A 42 -2.58 -8.26 6.58
CA PRO A 42 -3.66 -8.91 5.85
C PRO A 42 -4.30 -10.06 6.63
N ILE A 43 -5.50 -10.48 6.19
CA ILE A 43 -6.15 -11.70 6.66
C ILE A 43 -5.29 -12.90 6.26
N ARG A 44 -5.03 -13.82 7.19
CA ARG A 44 -4.16 -14.97 6.95
C ARG A 44 -4.87 -15.97 6.03
N GLN A 45 -4.29 -16.32 4.89
CA GLN A 45 -4.93 -17.21 3.92
C GLN A 45 -4.86 -18.72 4.27
N ASN A 46 -4.14 -19.10 5.32
CA ASN A 46 -3.93 -20.51 5.75
C ASN A 46 -3.96 -20.61 7.29
N GLY A 47 -4.98 -20.03 7.93
CA GLY A 47 -5.23 -20.26 9.35
C GLY A 47 -6.10 -21.50 9.54
N ASP A 48 -6.16 -22.05 10.75
CA ASP A 48 -7.21 -23.01 11.09
C ASP A 48 -8.58 -22.35 10.77
N PRO A 49 -9.52 -23.00 10.06
CA PRO A 49 -10.85 -22.42 9.79
C PRO A 49 -11.65 -22.08 11.05
N THR A 50 -11.23 -22.57 12.22
CA THR A 50 -11.73 -22.19 13.55
C THR A 50 -10.97 -21.02 14.18
N GLU A 51 -9.78 -20.69 13.66
CA GLU A 51 -9.00 -19.52 14.05
C GLU A 51 -9.52 -18.23 13.41
N GLN A 52 -9.35 -17.12 14.14
CA GLN A 52 -9.82 -15.81 13.72
C GLN A 52 -8.94 -15.25 12.60
N ASN A 53 -9.56 -14.58 11.61
CA ASN A 53 -8.86 -14.03 10.43
C ASN A 53 -8.14 -15.09 9.58
N ALA A 54 -8.74 -16.27 9.45
CA ALA A 54 -8.28 -17.34 8.57
C ALA A 54 -9.00 -17.34 7.22
N GLY A 55 -8.28 -17.76 6.20
CA GLY A 55 -8.76 -18.06 4.86
C GLY A 55 -8.65 -19.55 4.58
N VAL A 56 -9.54 -20.03 3.71
CA VAL A 56 -9.51 -21.38 3.16
C VAL A 56 -9.68 -21.27 1.65
N VAL A 57 -8.80 -21.94 0.92
CA VAL A 57 -8.89 -22.05 -0.54
C VAL A 57 -9.90 -23.13 -0.89
N TYR A 58 -10.86 -22.79 -1.75
CA TYR A 58 -11.86 -23.71 -2.28
C TYR A 58 -11.70 -23.86 -3.79
N SER A 59 -11.94 -25.09 -4.25
CA SER A 59 -12.27 -25.40 -5.62
C SER A 59 -13.62 -26.10 -5.57
N GLU A 60 -14.66 -25.47 -6.12
CA GLU A 60 -16.00 -26.05 -6.11
C GLU A 60 -16.17 -27.01 -7.30
N PRO A 61 -16.51 -28.30 -7.07
CA PRO A 61 -16.79 -29.23 -8.16
C PRO A 61 -18.00 -28.75 -8.97
N GLY A 62 -17.80 -28.49 -10.27
CA GLY A 62 -18.85 -28.06 -11.20
C GLY A 62 -18.86 -26.56 -11.51
N GLU A 63 -18.14 -25.74 -10.73
CA GLU A 63 -17.91 -24.33 -11.02
C GLU A 63 -16.47 -24.15 -11.54
N PRO A 64 -16.26 -23.53 -12.73
CA PRO A 64 -14.91 -23.28 -13.20
C PRO A 64 -14.24 -22.19 -12.35
N GLY A 65 -13.26 -22.60 -11.53
CA GLY A 65 -12.34 -21.66 -10.88
C GLY A 65 -11.85 -22.09 -9.51
N ILE A 66 -10.91 -21.31 -8.99
CA ILE A 66 -10.40 -21.39 -7.61
C ILE A 66 -10.74 -20.06 -6.94
N PHE A 67 -11.23 -20.12 -5.71
CA PHE A 67 -11.47 -18.93 -4.91
C PHE A 67 -10.96 -19.12 -3.48
N THR A 68 -10.62 -18.03 -2.82
CA THR A 68 -10.26 -18.03 -1.40
C THR A 68 -11.40 -17.44 -0.60
N LYS A 69 -11.97 -18.22 0.31
CA LYS A 69 -12.93 -17.70 1.28
C LYS A 69 -12.17 -17.20 2.50
N LEU A 70 -12.49 -16.01 2.95
CA LEU A 70 -11.83 -15.32 4.04
C LEU A 70 -12.89 -14.84 5.02
N GLN A 71 -12.59 -14.92 6.32
CA GLN A 71 -13.39 -14.25 7.33
C GLN A 71 -12.60 -13.13 7.96
N GLY A 72 -13.13 -11.92 7.90
CA GLY A 72 -12.53 -10.75 8.54
C GLY A 72 -13.40 -10.26 9.69
N LYS A 73 -12.85 -10.14 10.89
CA LYS A 73 -13.60 -9.57 12.02
C LYS A 73 -13.61 -8.05 11.96
N LEU A 74 -14.80 -7.46 12.13
CA LEU A 74 -15.01 -6.03 12.23
C LEU A 74 -15.84 -5.69 13.46
N GLU A 75 -15.20 -5.23 14.53
CA GLU A 75 -15.86 -5.00 15.82
C GLU A 75 -16.65 -6.24 16.30
N ARG A 76 -18.00 -6.15 16.27
CA ARG A 76 -18.93 -7.23 16.65
C ARG A 76 -19.39 -8.10 15.48
N ASN A 77 -19.05 -7.73 14.24
CA ASN A 77 -19.51 -8.39 13.03
C ASN A 77 -18.39 -9.19 12.37
N THR A 78 -18.76 -10.23 11.63
CA THR A 78 -17.85 -10.96 10.74
C THR A 78 -18.20 -10.62 9.29
N LEU A 79 -17.20 -10.26 8.50
CA LEU A 79 -17.31 -10.12 7.06
C LEU A 79 -16.93 -11.45 6.42
N ASN A 80 -17.86 -12.02 5.66
CA ASN A 80 -17.58 -13.14 4.78
C ASN A 80 -17.08 -12.59 3.46
N ILE A 81 -15.88 -12.98 3.07
CA ILE A 81 -15.22 -12.50 1.87
C ILE A 81 -14.93 -13.70 0.98
N GLU A 82 -15.27 -13.60 -0.30
CA GLU A 82 -14.87 -14.56 -1.31
C GLU A 82 -14.04 -13.84 -2.36
N LEU A 83 -12.79 -14.26 -2.50
CA LEU A 83 -11.88 -13.72 -3.47
C LEU A 83 -11.76 -14.68 -4.64
N TRP A 84 -12.18 -14.22 -5.81
CA TRP A 84 -12.08 -14.93 -7.08
C TRP A 84 -11.07 -14.20 -7.98
N GLY A 85 -10.63 -14.85 -9.07
CA GLY A 85 -9.63 -14.25 -9.95
C GLY A 85 -10.08 -12.93 -10.60
N ASN A 86 -11.39 -12.76 -10.83
CA ASN A 86 -11.96 -11.60 -11.51
C ASN A 86 -12.97 -10.79 -10.68
N ARG A 87 -13.22 -11.19 -9.42
CA ARG A 87 -14.22 -10.55 -8.56
C ARG A 87 -13.92 -10.76 -7.07
N LEU A 88 -14.50 -9.88 -6.27
CA LEU A 88 -14.59 -9.98 -4.83
C LEU A 88 -16.07 -10.09 -4.45
N ALA A 89 -16.44 -10.93 -3.50
CA ALA A 89 -17.75 -10.87 -2.85
C ALA A 89 -17.59 -10.56 -1.36
N VAL A 90 -18.45 -9.68 -0.83
CA VAL A 90 -18.51 -9.32 0.60
C VAL A 90 -19.94 -9.54 1.09
N ASN A 91 -20.13 -10.46 2.03
CA ASN A 91 -21.44 -10.90 2.53
C ASN A 91 -22.42 -11.23 1.38
N GLY A 92 -21.91 -11.90 0.33
CA GLY A 92 -22.69 -12.28 -0.86
C GLY A 92 -22.89 -11.17 -1.90
N LYS A 93 -22.52 -9.91 -1.62
CA LYS A 93 -22.55 -8.83 -2.61
C LYS A 93 -21.27 -8.86 -3.45
N THR A 94 -21.42 -8.99 -4.77
CA THR A 94 -20.31 -9.15 -5.72
C THR A 94 -19.83 -7.82 -6.30
N TYR A 95 -18.52 -7.70 -6.47
CA TYR A 95 -17.78 -6.60 -7.07
C TYR A 95 -16.81 -7.15 -8.11
N ARG A 96 -17.02 -6.89 -9.39
CA ARG A 96 -16.10 -7.34 -10.45
C ARG A 96 -14.95 -6.36 -10.57
N PHE A 97 -13.71 -6.85 -10.66
CA PHE A 97 -12.55 -5.96 -10.80
C PHE A 97 -12.63 -5.08 -12.04
N ALA A 98 -13.21 -5.60 -13.13
CA ALA A 98 -13.45 -4.85 -14.37
C ALA A 98 -14.40 -3.65 -14.20
N ASP A 99 -15.26 -3.65 -13.17
CA ASP A 99 -16.20 -2.56 -12.89
C ASP A 99 -15.60 -1.49 -11.95
N ALA A 100 -14.38 -1.72 -11.45
CA ALA A 100 -13.70 -0.75 -10.60
C ALA A 100 -13.33 0.51 -11.40
N THR A 101 -13.54 1.68 -10.80
CA THR A 101 -13.07 2.93 -11.40
C THR A 101 -11.55 2.92 -11.40
N THR A 102 -10.96 2.89 -12.59
CA THR A 102 -9.53 2.60 -12.78
C THR A 102 -8.71 3.88 -12.84
N PHE A 103 -7.59 3.91 -12.10
CA PHE A 103 -6.65 5.02 -12.18
C PHE A 103 -6.15 5.21 -13.62
N PRO A 104 -6.04 6.46 -14.13
CA PRO A 104 -5.65 6.69 -15.52
C PRO A 104 -4.31 6.04 -15.90
N GLY A 105 -4.34 5.20 -16.94
CA GLY A 105 -3.16 4.47 -17.44
C GLY A 105 -2.91 3.12 -16.77
N GLU A 106 -3.70 2.73 -15.78
CA GLU A 106 -3.66 1.39 -15.20
C GLU A 106 -4.53 0.40 -15.98
N HIS A 107 -4.20 -0.89 -15.83
CA HIS A 107 -4.93 -1.98 -16.46
C HIS A 107 -5.32 -3.02 -15.42
N VAL A 108 -6.62 -3.30 -15.37
CA VAL A 108 -7.16 -4.40 -14.57
C VAL A 108 -6.81 -5.72 -15.24
N SER A 109 -6.29 -6.66 -14.45
CA SER A 109 -6.09 -8.05 -14.85
C SER A 109 -6.67 -9.01 -13.80
N GLU A 110 -6.86 -10.26 -14.20
CA GLU A 110 -7.20 -11.31 -13.24
C GLU A 110 -6.04 -11.51 -12.27
N ILE A 111 -6.38 -11.77 -11.00
CA ILE A 111 -5.41 -12.09 -9.95
C ILE A 111 -5.44 -13.57 -9.62
N PHE A 112 -4.39 -14.06 -8.96
CA PHE A 112 -4.39 -15.39 -8.36
C PHE A 112 -4.93 -15.32 -6.91
N PRO A 113 -6.14 -15.84 -6.63
CA PRO A 113 -6.75 -15.67 -5.30
C PRO A 113 -6.00 -16.34 -4.15
N GLN A 114 -5.24 -17.40 -4.46
CA GLN A 114 -4.51 -18.21 -3.48
C GLN A 114 -3.26 -17.52 -2.90
N SER A 115 -2.78 -16.46 -3.57
CA SER A 115 -1.59 -15.72 -3.17
C SER A 115 -1.86 -14.21 -2.99
N ALA A 116 -3.12 -13.81 -3.13
CA ALA A 116 -3.53 -12.41 -2.99
C ALA A 116 -3.76 -12.05 -1.52
N ASN A 117 -3.29 -10.89 -1.10
CA ASN A 117 -3.53 -10.40 0.25
C ASN A 117 -4.84 -9.62 0.30
N VAL A 118 -5.63 -9.83 1.36
CA VAL A 118 -6.84 -9.05 1.63
C VAL A 118 -6.68 -8.34 2.96
N PHE A 119 -6.91 -7.03 2.94
CA PHE A 119 -6.81 -6.15 4.08
C PHE A 119 -8.17 -5.56 4.40
N ILE A 120 -8.42 -5.36 5.69
CA ILE A 120 -9.61 -4.67 6.18
C ILE A 120 -9.15 -3.57 7.13
N ALA A 121 -9.75 -2.39 6.98
CA ALA A 121 -9.62 -1.30 7.94
C ALA A 121 -11.00 -0.97 8.51
N ALA A 122 -11.15 -1.08 9.83
CA ALA A 122 -12.38 -0.71 10.53
C ALA A 122 -12.70 0.78 10.34
N ARG A 123 -13.98 1.13 10.47
CA ARG A 123 -14.39 2.54 10.41
C ARG A 123 -13.71 3.31 11.55
N THR A 124 -13.20 4.49 11.25
CA THR A 124 -12.73 5.47 12.23
C THR A 124 -13.37 6.82 11.94
N ASP A 125 -13.06 7.83 12.74
CA ASP A 125 -13.47 9.21 12.47
C ASP A 125 -12.80 9.80 11.21
N THR A 126 -11.70 9.17 10.74
CA THR A 126 -10.91 9.66 9.61
C THR A 126 -11.16 8.92 8.31
N HIS A 127 -11.82 7.76 8.34
CA HIS A 127 -12.17 7.01 7.13
C HIS A 127 -13.31 6.02 7.36
N PRO A 128 -14.10 5.69 6.32
CA PRO A 128 -15.11 4.64 6.40
C PRO A 128 -14.45 3.26 6.54
N LEU A 129 -15.28 2.22 6.68
CA LEU A 129 -14.83 0.83 6.55
C LEU A 129 -14.21 0.62 5.17
N LEU A 130 -13.02 0.03 5.10
CA LEU A 130 -12.31 -0.25 3.86
C LEU A 130 -12.00 -1.74 3.75
N LEU A 131 -12.03 -2.23 2.52
CA LEU A 131 -11.45 -3.52 2.15
C LEU A 131 -10.54 -3.30 0.96
N CYS A 132 -9.30 -3.77 1.04
CA CYS A 132 -8.35 -3.68 -0.06
C CYS A 132 -7.82 -5.07 -0.41
N VAL A 133 -7.70 -5.34 -1.71
CA VAL A 133 -7.09 -6.55 -2.25
C VAL A 133 -5.84 -6.14 -2.99
N GLU A 134 -4.73 -6.80 -2.72
CA GLU A 134 -3.54 -6.76 -3.58
C GLU A 134 -3.24 -8.18 -4.07
N GLY A 135 -3.01 -8.33 -5.37
CA GLY A 135 -2.76 -9.63 -5.97
C GLY A 135 -1.80 -9.54 -7.14
N HIS A 136 -1.16 -10.65 -7.44
CA HIS A 136 -0.34 -10.78 -8.64
C HIS A 136 -1.23 -11.16 -9.82
N GLY A 137 -1.06 -10.45 -10.94
CA GLY A 137 -1.62 -10.87 -12.22
C GLY A 137 -0.69 -11.84 -12.96
N SER A 138 -1.03 -12.21 -14.19
CA SER A 138 -0.28 -13.14 -15.05
C SER A 138 1.03 -12.59 -15.64
N GLY A 139 1.57 -11.51 -15.08
CA GLY A 139 2.82 -10.89 -15.55
C GLY A 139 4.03 -11.81 -15.37
N SER A 140 5.05 -11.64 -16.20
CA SER A 140 6.33 -12.36 -16.13
C SER A 140 7.52 -11.39 -16.04
N GLY A 141 8.68 -11.92 -15.63
CA GLY A 141 9.92 -11.13 -15.52
C GLY A 141 9.81 -9.97 -14.53
N GLU A 142 10.32 -8.79 -14.89
CA GLU A 142 10.29 -7.61 -14.04
C GLU A 142 8.87 -7.13 -13.72
N ALA A 143 7.91 -7.34 -14.63
CA ALA A 143 6.54 -6.91 -14.40
C ALA A 143 5.92 -7.62 -13.19
N ALA A 144 6.25 -8.91 -13.00
CA ALA A 144 5.72 -9.74 -11.92
C ALA A 144 6.15 -9.27 -10.51
N SER A 145 7.36 -8.70 -10.40
CA SER A 145 7.92 -8.25 -9.11
C SER A 145 7.72 -6.77 -8.83
N ARG A 146 7.31 -5.98 -9.85
CA ARG A 146 7.19 -4.52 -9.72
C ARG A 146 5.76 -4.01 -9.81
N TYR A 147 4.81 -4.79 -10.31
CA TYR A 147 3.43 -4.37 -10.48
C TYR A 147 2.48 -5.32 -9.76
N GLN A 148 1.57 -4.78 -8.95
CA GLN A 148 0.53 -5.52 -8.27
C GLN A 148 -0.85 -4.96 -8.62
N GLN A 149 -1.84 -5.84 -8.76
CA GLN A 149 -3.24 -5.45 -8.93
C GLN A 149 -3.79 -5.02 -7.58
N ILE A 150 -4.10 -3.74 -7.42
CA ILE A 150 -4.57 -3.19 -6.15
C ILE A 150 -5.99 -2.68 -6.33
N SER A 151 -6.93 -3.28 -5.61
CA SER A 151 -8.35 -2.93 -5.66
C SER A 151 -8.83 -2.49 -4.28
N LEU A 152 -9.36 -1.27 -4.19
CA LEU A 152 -9.87 -0.67 -2.95
C LEU A 152 -11.39 -0.54 -3.01
N LEU A 153 -12.06 -1.19 -2.08
CA LEU A 153 -13.50 -1.09 -1.86
C LEU A 153 -13.77 -0.23 -0.63
N VAL A 154 -14.28 0.97 -0.87
CA VAL A 154 -14.62 1.95 0.15
C VAL A 154 -16.07 1.77 0.58
N ASN A 155 -16.27 1.61 1.88
CA ASN A 155 -17.55 1.39 2.55
C ASN A 155 -18.35 0.21 1.93
N PRO A 156 -17.81 -1.02 1.93
CA PRO A 156 -18.38 -2.18 1.24
C PRO A 156 -19.85 -2.47 1.60
N LEU A 157 -20.26 -2.14 2.83
CA LEU A 157 -21.62 -2.39 3.32
C LEU A 157 -22.63 -1.28 2.96
N ALA A 158 -22.19 -0.20 2.31
CA ALA A 158 -23.09 0.84 1.85
C ALA A 158 -23.95 0.38 0.66
N ARG A 159 -25.05 1.11 0.43
CA ARG A 159 -25.90 0.93 -0.77
C ARG A 159 -25.07 1.12 -2.05
N ASN A 160 -24.32 2.22 -2.10
CA ASN A 160 -23.46 2.61 -3.22
C ASN A 160 -21.99 2.70 -2.75
N PRO A 161 -21.30 1.57 -2.60
CA PRO A 161 -19.87 1.55 -2.26
C PRO A 161 -19.05 2.07 -3.44
N THR A 162 -17.87 2.61 -3.16
CA THR A 162 -16.93 3.04 -4.20
C THR A 162 -15.88 1.95 -4.40
N PHE A 163 -15.73 1.48 -5.65
CA PHE A 163 -14.74 0.46 -5.98
C PHE A 163 -13.71 1.02 -6.95
N LEU A 164 -12.44 0.98 -6.55
CA LEU A 164 -11.33 1.62 -7.24
C LEU A 164 -10.26 0.60 -7.60
N HIS A 165 -9.65 0.76 -8.77
CA HIS A 165 -8.39 0.12 -9.11
C HIS A 165 -7.26 1.16 -9.03
N LEU A 166 -6.33 0.93 -8.11
CA LEU A 166 -5.30 1.89 -7.70
C LEU A 166 -4.00 1.69 -8.50
N PRO A 167 -3.08 2.68 -8.48
CA PRO A 167 -1.79 2.56 -9.15
C PRO A 167 -1.00 1.32 -8.71
N SER A 168 -0.43 0.59 -9.67
CA SER A 168 0.11 -0.76 -9.45
C SER A 168 1.63 -0.81 -9.24
N LEU A 169 2.38 0.17 -9.76
CA LEU A 169 3.84 0.17 -9.72
C LEU A 169 4.36 0.31 -8.29
N LEU A 170 4.97 -0.75 -7.75
CA LEU A 170 5.66 -0.80 -6.45
C LEU A 170 4.82 -0.17 -5.33
N SER A 171 3.50 -0.34 -5.42
CA SER A 171 2.50 0.16 -4.49
C SER A 171 1.90 -1.03 -3.71
N SER A 172 1.04 -0.77 -2.74
CA SER A 172 0.40 -1.80 -1.93
C SER A 172 -0.91 -1.28 -1.34
N CYS A 173 -1.79 -2.17 -0.89
CA CYS A 173 -2.90 -1.80 -0.02
C CYS A 173 -2.42 -1.00 1.21
N ARG A 174 -1.27 -1.35 1.79
CA ARG A 174 -0.69 -0.62 2.93
C ARG A 174 -0.28 0.82 2.61
N ALA A 175 -0.17 1.15 1.32
CA ALA A 175 0.19 2.48 0.87
C ALA A 175 -0.97 3.49 0.95
N VAL A 176 -2.19 3.00 1.21
CA VAL A 176 -3.36 3.87 1.42
C VAL A 176 -3.25 4.55 2.78
N VAL A 177 -3.34 5.88 2.78
CA VAL A 177 -3.28 6.71 3.98
C VAL A 177 -4.55 7.54 4.13
N ALA A 178 -4.95 7.81 5.37
CA ALA A 178 -5.96 8.80 5.70
C ALA A 178 -5.28 10.15 5.98
N THR A 179 -5.73 11.19 5.30
CA THR A 179 -5.30 12.56 5.55
C THR A 179 -6.01 13.15 6.77
N LYS A 180 -5.48 14.25 7.32
CA LYS A 180 -6.08 14.93 8.48
C LYS A 180 -7.50 15.45 8.22
N ASP A 181 -7.84 15.72 6.97
CA ASP A 181 -9.19 16.13 6.55
C ASP A 181 -10.11 14.94 6.20
N GLY A 182 -9.71 13.71 6.57
CA GLY A 182 -10.54 12.51 6.46
C GLY A 182 -10.65 11.93 5.06
N LYS A 183 -9.72 12.27 4.16
CA LYS A 183 -9.68 11.75 2.80
C LYS A 183 -8.73 10.58 2.71
N LEU A 184 -9.03 9.65 1.81
CA LEU A 184 -8.11 8.57 1.47
C LEU A 184 -7.17 9.05 0.38
N ALA A 185 -5.88 8.91 0.61
CA ALA A 185 -4.86 9.12 -0.39
C ALA A 185 -4.07 7.84 -0.64
N PHE A 186 -3.60 7.67 -1.87
CA PHE A 186 -2.79 6.54 -2.31
C PHE A 186 -1.70 7.03 -3.27
N PRO A 187 -0.52 6.40 -3.27
CA PRO A 187 0.57 6.84 -4.10
C PRO A 187 0.40 6.36 -5.55
N LYS A 188 0.86 7.21 -6.46
CA LYS A 188 1.29 6.87 -7.80
C LYS A 188 2.80 7.00 -7.84
N ASN A 189 3.49 5.89 -8.06
CA ASN A 189 4.93 5.87 -8.22
C ASN A 189 5.31 6.10 -9.68
N SER A 190 6.45 6.72 -9.93
CA SER A 190 7.01 6.88 -11.28
C SER A 190 8.52 6.78 -11.20
N TYR A 191 9.15 6.11 -12.17
CA TYR A 191 10.61 5.99 -12.17
C TYR A 191 11.29 7.34 -12.33
N VAL A 192 12.36 7.50 -11.57
CA VAL A 192 13.36 8.54 -11.77
C VAL A 192 14.54 7.90 -12.48
N PHE A 193 14.97 8.50 -13.58
CA PHE A 193 16.13 8.06 -14.34
C PHE A 193 17.35 8.90 -13.99
N ASP A 194 18.53 8.36 -14.27
CA ASP A 194 19.78 9.12 -14.27
C ASP A 194 19.78 10.19 -15.38
N ASP A 195 20.78 11.07 -15.36
CA ASP A 195 20.88 12.19 -16.31
C ASP A 195 20.99 11.71 -17.76
N ALA A 196 21.56 10.52 -17.98
CA ALA A 196 21.67 9.88 -19.29
C ALA A 196 20.38 9.19 -19.75
N GLN A 197 19.34 9.13 -18.92
CA GLN A 197 18.10 8.38 -19.18
C GLN A 197 18.33 6.88 -19.45
N ALA A 198 19.43 6.34 -18.94
CA ALA A 198 19.88 4.98 -19.19
C ALA A 198 19.47 4.02 -18.06
N SER A 199 19.31 4.52 -16.83
CA SER A 199 19.01 3.67 -15.68
C SER A 199 18.00 4.28 -14.73
N ARG A 200 17.09 3.44 -14.22
CA ARG A 200 16.14 3.71 -13.14
C ARG A 200 16.91 3.81 -11.83
N VAL A 201 17.05 5.01 -11.29
CA VAL A 201 17.82 5.29 -10.06
C VAL A 201 16.94 5.55 -8.83
N GLY A 202 15.62 5.57 -9.02
CA GLY A 202 14.71 5.88 -7.92
C GLY A 202 13.25 5.92 -8.33
N LEU A 203 12.42 6.39 -7.40
CA LEU A 203 11.01 6.65 -7.62
C LEU A 203 10.64 8.06 -7.18
N LEU A 204 9.65 8.62 -7.87
CA LEU A 204 8.91 9.78 -7.46
C LEU A 204 7.52 9.32 -6.99
N VAL A 205 7.20 9.58 -5.73
CA VAL A 205 5.95 9.16 -5.08
C VAL A 205 5.03 10.38 -4.98
N SER A 206 3.95 10.36 -5.76
CA SER A 206 2.94 11.42 -5.77
C SER A 206 1.62 10.87 -5.24
N TYR A 207 0.93 11.60 -4.37
CA TYR A 207 -0.33 11.12 -3.79
C TYR A 207 -1.55 11.64 -4.54
N TYR A 208 -2.56 10.77 -4.65
CA TYR A 208 -3.85 11.05 -5.25
C TYR A 208 -4.98 10.63 -4.31
N THR A 209 -6.12 11.29 -4.42
CA THR A 209 -7.39 10.94 -3.78
C THR A 209 -8.45 10.70 -4.85
N PHE A 210 -9.57 10.09 -4.47
CA PHE A 210 -10.73 9.93 -5.34
C PHE A 210 -11.88 10.79 -4.83
N GLU A 211 -12.20 11.85 -5.57
CA GLU A 211 -13.23 12.82 -5.22
C GLU A 211 -14.03 13.21 -6.45
N ASN A 212 -15.35 13.40 -6.28
CA ASN A 212 -16.24 13.77 -7.39
C ASN A 212 -16.10 12.84 -8.60
N GLN A 213 -15.98 11.54 -8.33
CA GLN A 213 -15.82 10.48 -9.33
C GLN A 213 -14.55 10.56 -10.19
N ARG A 214 -13.50 11.24 -9.70
CA ARG A 214 -12.23 11.36 -10.40
C ARG A 214 -11.03 11.26 -9.47
N PHE A 215 -9.92 10.82 -10.04
CA PHE A 215 -8.62 10.83 -9.38
C PHE A 215 -8.03 12.25 -9.44
N VAL A 216 -7.71 12.81 -8.28
CA VAL A 216 -7.11 14.15 -8.18
C VAL A 216 -5.85 14.12 -7.32
N PRO A 217 -4.80 14.87 -7.67
CA PRO A 217 -3.59 14.95 -6.84
C PRO A 217 -3.91 15.55 -5.48
N VAL A 218 -3.11 15.21 -4.46
CA VAL A 218 -3.22 15.74 -3.10
C VAL A 218 -1.97 16.58 -2.79
N PRO A 219 -1.96 17.89 -3.11
CA PRO A 219 -0.78 18.74 -2.92
C PRO A 219 -0.32 18.88 -1.47
N ALA A 220 -1.24 18.69 -0.52
CA ALA A 220 -0.94 18.73 0.92
C ALA A 220 -0.02 17.59 1.37
N LEU A 221 0.01 16.47 0.63
CA LEU A 221 0.96 15.40 0.85
C LEU A 221 2.23 15.71 0.05
N LYS A 222 3.33 15.92 0.76
CA LYS A 222 4.64 16.20 0.15
C LYS A 222 5.02 15.04 -0.76
N GLN A 223 5.34 15.36 -2.01
CA GLN A 223 5.92 14.41 -2.93
C GLN A 223 7.25 13.88 -2.38
N LEU A 224 7.41 12.56 -2.36
CA LEU A 224 8.63 11.92 -1.87
C LEU A 224 9.48 11.49 -3.06
N ARG A 225 10.81 11.61 -2.92
CA ARG A 225 11.76 11.07 -3.88
C ARG A 225 12.54 9.96 -3.19
N LEU A 226 12.43 8.77 -3.73
CA LEU A 226 13.14 7.58 -3.26
C LEU A 226 14.36 7.38 -4.15
N ARG A 227 15.52 7.12 -3.56
CA ARG A 227 16.74 6.76 -4.29
C ARG A 227 17.06 5.30 -4.04
N PHE A 228 17.20 4.52 -5.11
CA PHE A 228 17.62 3.12 -5.00
C PHE A 228 19.07 3.05 -4.54
N THR A 229 19.38 2.08 -3.69
CA THR A 229 20.76 1.80 -3.26
C THR A 229 21.62 1.38 -4.44
N HIS A 230 21.03 0.58 -5.34
CA HIS A 230 21.63 0.18 -6.62
C HIS A 230 20.66 0.55 -7.75
N PRO A 231 21.13 1.18 -8.85
CA PRO A 231 20.31 1.39 -10.03
C PRO A 231 19.64 0.09 -10.48
N GLU A 232 18.45 0.21 -11.05
CA GLU A 232 17.60 -0.91 -11.53
C GLU A 232 17.02 -1.84 -10.45
N ILE A 233 17.50 -1.79 -9.20
CA ILE A 233 17.07 -2.66 -8.08
C ILE A 233 16.19 -1.86 -7.11
N PRO A 234 14.85 -1.92 -7.23
CA PRO A 234 13.95 -1.03 -6.50
C PRO A 234 13.66 -1.48 -5.06
N PHE A 235 14.25 -2.59 -4.58
CA PHE A 235 13.86 -3.25 -3.33
C PHE A 235 14.63 -2.76 -2.11
N GLN A 236 15.66 -1.92 -2.31
CA GLN A 236 16.37 -1.23 -1.25
C GLN A 236 16.56 0.23 -1.65
N PHE A 237 16.12 1.14 -0.79
CA PHE A 237 16.11 2.56 -1.11
C PHE A 237 16.15 3.44 0.12
N SER A 238 16.49 4.71 -0.08
CA SER A 238 16.43 5.77 0.93
C SER A 238 15.52 6.89 0.49
N ILE A 239 14.90 7.57 1.45
CA ILE A 239 14.16 8.81 1.18
C ILE A 239 15.19 9.94 0.98
N GLN A 240 15.06 10.66 -0.13
CA GLN A 240 15.82 11.88 -0.34
C GLN A 240 15.07 13.03 0.33
N ASP A 241 15.65 13.58 1.40
CA ASP A 241 15.19 14.85 1.91
C ASP A 241 15.47 15.95 0.90
N LYS A 242 14.51 16.87 0.78
CA LYS A 242 14.75 18.13 0.07
C LYS A 242 15.68 18.95 0.97
N ASN A 243 16.96 18.99 0.63
CA ASN A 243 17.79 20.15 0.95
C ASN A 243 17.18 21.40 0.34
#